data_AF-A0A969EPE1-F1
#
_entry.id   AF-A0A969EPE1-F1
#
_cell.length_a   1.000
_cell.length_b   1.000
_cell.length_c   1.000
_cell.angle_alpha   90.00
_cell.angle_beta   90.00
_cell.angle_gamma   90.00
#
_symmetry.space_group_name_H-M   'P 1'
#
loop_
_entity.id
_entity.type
_entity.pdbx_description
1 polymer ?
#
loop_
_entity_poly.entity_id
_entity_poly.type
_entity_poly.pdbx_seq_one_letter_code
_entity_poly.pdbx_strand_id
1 'polypeptide(L)' 'PACDLMIAWGLFTGGSRKVFRSTLGVDDAMWARGRGHALSQALIFIPYYLHTNPVGVGYARRAVEEVLADFRKSG' A
#
# COMPACT_ATOMS: atom_id res chain seq x y z
N PRO A 1 4.53 14.42 -0.18
CA PRO A 1 5.46 13.41 -0.76
C PRO A 1 5.16 11.95 -0.38
N ALA A 2 4.62 11.64 0.81
CA ALA A 2 4.38 10.24 1.19
C ALA A 2 3.20 9.57 0.48
N CYS A 3 2.22 10.35 -0.01
CA CYS A 3 1.10 9.82 -0.81
C CYS A 3 1.57 9.19 -2.13
N ASP A 4 2.65 9.70 -2.72
CA ASP A 4 3.21 9.17 -3.98
C ASP A 4 3.73 7.73 -3.82
N LEU A 5 4.00 7.30 -2.59
CA LEU A 5 4.45 5.94 -2.27
C LEU A 5 3.31 4.92 -2.15
N MET A 6 2.04 5.33 -2.14
CA MET A 6 0.91 4.40 -1.98
C MET A 6 0.88 3.32 -3.08
N ILE A 7 1.40 3.65 -4.27
CA ILE A 7 1.52 2.70 -5.39
C ILE A 7 2.39 1.49 -5.07
N ALA A 8 3.31 1.61 -4.10
CA ALA A 8 4.12 0.50 -3.62
C ALA A 8 3.30 -0.70 -3.14
N TRP A 9 2.13 -0.45 -2.55
CA TRP A 9 1.22 -1.48 -2.03
C TRP A 9 0.03 -1.77 -2.94
N GLY A 10 -0.27 -0.87 -3.90
CA GLY A 10 -1.31 -1.10 -4.91
C GLY A 10 -0.84 -1.97 -6.09
N LEU A 11 0.42 -1.81 -6.52
CA LEU A 11 0.92 -2.42 -7.76
C LEU A 11 1.98 -3.51 -7.52
N PHE A 12 2.91 -3.28 -6.59
CA PHE A 12 4.05 -4.16 -6.37
C PHE A 12 3.81 -5.18 -5.27
N THR A 13 4.59 -6.26 -5.25
CA THR A 13 4.50 -7.38 -4.29
C THR A 13 5.88 -7.80 -3.84
N GLY A 14 6.08 -8.04 -2.54
CA GLY A 14 7.30 -8.66 -2.01
C GLY A 14 8.60 -8.10 -2.61
N GLY A 15 9.29 -8.91 -3.44
CA GLY A 15 10.56 -8.55 -4.06
C GLY A 15 10.51 -7.32 -4.97
N SER A 16 9.48 -7.16 -5.80
CA SER A 16 9.37 -5.99 -6.70
C SER A 16 9.17 -4.68 -5.92
N ARG A 17 8.48 -4.76 -4.77
CA ARG A 17 8.36 -3.60 -3.86
C ARG A 17 9.70 -3.24 -3.22
N LYS A 18 10.52 -4.23 -2.84
CA LYS A 18 11.87 -3.97 -2.30
C LYS A 18 12.75 -3.26 -3.33
N VAL A 19 12.71 -3.71 -4.59
CA VAL A 19 13.43 -3.05 -5.69
C VAL A 19 12.95 -1.61 -5.83
N PHE A 20 11.64 -1.39 -5.95
CA PHE A 20 11.05 -0.05 -6.04
C PHE A 20 11.51 0.87 -4.90
N ARG A 21 11.46 0.39 -3.65
CA ARG A 21 11.94 1.14 -2.47
C ARG A 21 13.41 1.50 -2.59
N SER A 22 14.25 0.54 -2.96
CA SER A 22 15.70 0.74 -3.09
C SER A 22 16.06 1.73 -4.20
N THR A 23 15.36 1.68 -5.33
CA THR A 23 15.59 2.57 -6.47
C THR A 23 15.23 4.03 -6.13
N LEU A 24 14.18 4.25 -5.33
CA LEU A 24 13.80 5.59 -4.89
C LEU A 24 14.65 6.11 -3.72
N GLY A 25 15.44 5.26 -3.06
CA GLY A 25 16.30 5.65 -1.95
C GLY A 25 15.56 6.25 -0.75
N VAL A 26 14.30 5.87 -0.53
CA VAL A 26 13.47 6.44 0.54
C VAL A 26 13.80 5.88 1.92
N ASP A 27 13.89 6.77 2.90
CA ASP A 27 14.15 6.40 4.30
C ASP A 27 12.98 5.62 4.94
N ASP A 28 13.26 4.97 6.07
CA ASP A 28 12.26 4.17 6.80
C ASP A 28 11.05 4.99 7.26
N ALA A 29 11.26 6.25 7.66
CA ALA A 29 10.18 7.09 8.16
C ALA A 29 9.22 7.47 7.03
N MET A 30 9.74 7.80 5.85
CA MET A 30 8.96 8.10 4.66
C MET A 30 8.25 6.84 4.15
N TRP A 31 8.92 5.68 4.19
CA TRP A 31 8.30 4.40 3.86
C TRP A 31 7.13 4.06 4.80
N ALA A 32 7.31 4.23 6.10
CA ALA A 32 6.27 4.01 7.10
C ALA A 32 5.07 4.95 6.90
N ARG A 33 5.30 6.24 6.60
CA ARG A 33 4.23 7.19 6.28
C ARG A 33 3.48 6.78 5.00
N GLY A 34 4.19 6.40 3.94
CA GLY A 34 3.59 5.92 2.70
C GLY A 34 2.70 4.69 2.92
N ARG A 35 3.16 3.75 3.75
CA ARG A 35 2.39 2.56 4.13
C ARG A 35 1.11 2.92 4.89
N GLY A 36 1.21 3.88 5.81
CA GLY A 36 0.06 4.40 6.55
C GLY A 36 -0.99 5.05 5.62
N HIS A 37 -0.56 5.82 4.63
CA HIS A 37 -1.46 6.41 3.64
C HIS A 37 -2.16 5.34 2.79
N ALA A 38 -1.43 4.32 2.33
CA ALA A 38 -2.00 3.22 1.55
C ALA A 38 -3.09 2.48 2.34
N LEU A 39 -2.83 2.20 3.62
CA LEU A 39 -3.80 1.57 4.51
C LEU A 39 -5.03 2.45 4.72
N SER A 40 -4.83 3.72 5.06
CA SER A 40 -5.91 4.69 5.30
C SER A 40 -6.84 4.81 4.09
N GLN A 41 -6.28 4.96 2.88
CA GLN A 41 -7.07 5.05 1.66
C GLN A 41 -7.87 3.77 1.41
N ALA A 42 -7.26 2.59 1.56
CA ALA A 42 -7.95 1.32 1.35
C ALA A 42 -9.12 1.13 2.33
N LEU A 43 -8.91 1.46 3.61
CA LEU A 43 -9.94 1.32 4.65
C LEU A 43 -11.10 2.31 4.47
N ILE A 44 -10.85 3.49 3.89
CA ILE A 44 -11.91 4.43 3.50
C ILE A 44 -12.63 3.94 2.24
N PHE A 45 -11.88 3.46 1.25
CA PHE A 45 -12.41 3.06 -0.07
C PHE A 45 -13.37 1.88 0.02
N ILE A 46 -13.03 0.83 0.77
CA ILE A 46 -13.79 -0.42 0.82
C ILE A 46 -15.26 -0.20 1.23
N PRO A 47 -15.59 0.42 2.38
CA PRO A 47 -16.98 0.61 2.77
C PRO A 47 -17.72 1.59 1.85
N TYR A 48 -17.04 2.61 1.33
CA TYR A 48 -17.65 3.59 0.43
C TYR A 48 -18.09 2.96 -0.91
N TYR A 49 -17.27 2.05 -1.45
CA TYR A 49 -17.48 1.45 -2.78
C TYR A 49 -17.96 -0.01 -2.75
N LEU A 50 -18.33 -0.52 -1.58
CA LEU A 50 -18.56 -1.96 -1.34
C LEU A 50 -19.49 -2.62 -2.37
N HIS A 51 -20.52 -1.91 -2.81
CA HIS A 51 -21.56 -2.41 -3.72
C HIS A 51 -21.53 -1.77 -5.11
N THR A 52 -20.73 -0.72 -5.31
CA THR A 52 -20.74 0.09 -6.55
C THR A 52 -19.48 -0.10 -7.39
N ASN A 53 -18.37 -0.56 -6.80
CA ASN A 53 -17.12 -0.82 -7.53
C ASN A 53 -16.41 -2.07 -6.98
N PRO A 54 -16.91 -3.28 -7.29
CA PRO A 54 -16.34 -4.53 -6.78
C PRO A 54 -14.89 -4.75 -7.21
N VAL A 55 -14.51 -4.28 -8.40
CA VAL A 55 -13.12 -4.36 -8.91
C VAL A 55 -12.19 -3.48 -8.06
N GLY A 56 -12.58 -2.23 -7.81
CA GLY A 56 -11.84 -1.32 -6.94
C GLY A 56 -11.71 -1.85 -5.51
N VAL A 57 -12.78 -2.44 -4.98
CA VAL A 57 -12.76 -3.09 -3.66
C VAL A 57 -11.77 -4.27 -3.63
N GLY A 58 -11.68 -5.06 -4.71
CA GLY A 58 -10.67 -6.10 -4.86
C GLY A 58 -9.24 -5.54 -4.79
N TYR A 59 -8.97 -4.45 -5.50
CA TYR A 59 -7.67 -3.77 -5.42
C TYR A 59 -7.36 -3.22 -4.02
N ALA A 60 -8.36 -2.60 -3.36
CA ALA A 60 -8.20 -2.08 -2.02
C ALA A 60 -7.91 -3.19 -1.00
N ARG A 61 -8.57 -4.35 -1.09
CA ARG A 61 -8.28 -5.53 -0.26
C ARG A 61 -6.87 -6.05 -0.46
N ARG A 62 -6.44 -6.19 -1.72
CA ARG A 62 -5.04 -6.56 -2.05
C ARG A 62 -4.05 -5.58 -1.44
N ALA A 63 -4.32 -4.27 -1.51
CA ALA A 63 -3.45 -3.27 -0.92
C ALA A 63 -3.31 -3.44 0.61
N VAL A 64 -4.41 -3.78 1.31
CA VAL A 64 -4.36 -4.10 2.75
C VAL A 64 -3.49 -5.33 3.01
N GLU A 65 -3.67 -6.41 2.26
CA GLU A 65 -2.86 -7.63 2.41
C GLU A 65 -1.37 -7.33 2.21
N GLU A 66 -1.04 -6.55 1.20
CA GLU A 66 0.33 -6.17 0.88
C GLU A 66 0.95 -5.24 1.94
N VAL A 67 0.17 -4.31 2.51
CA VAL A 67 0.59 -3.49 3.65
C VAL A 67 0.92 -4.37 4.85
N LEU A 68 0.04 -5.32 5.18
CA LEU A 68 0.24 -6.23 6.33
C LEU A 68 1.41 -7.18 6.11
N ALA A 69 1.63 -7.64 4.87
CA ALA A 69 2.79 -8.45 4.51
C ALA A 69 4.10 -7.66 4.63
N ASP A 70 4.11 -6.38 4.27
CA ASP A 70 5.28 -5.49 4.42
C ASP A 70 5.58 -5.19 5.89
N PHE A 71 4.55 -4.87 6.67
CA PHE A 71 4.67 -4.55 8.08
C PHE A 71 5.30 -5.71 8.87
N ARG A 72 4.83 -6.94 8.65
CA ARG A 72 5.36 -8.16 9.29
C ARG A 72 6.81 -8.49 8.92
N LYS A 73 7.34 -7.93 7.83
CA LYS A 73 8.74 -8.10 7.40
C LYS A 73 9.65 -6.97 7.86
N SER A 74 9.07 -5.88 8.37
CA SER A 74 9.79 -4.68 8.82
C SER A 74 9.95 -4.60 10.34
N GLY A 75 9.27 -5.48 11.09
CA GLY A 75 9.46 -5.68 12.53
C GLY A 75 10.22 -6.98 12.76
#